data_AF-Q4E4Q4-F1
#
_entry.id   AF-Q4E4Q4-F1
#
_cell.length_a   1.000
_cell.length_b   1.000
_cell.length_c   1.000
_cell.angle_alpha   90.00
_cell.angle_beta   90.00
_cell.angle_gamma   90.00
#
_symmetry.space_group_name_H-M   'P 1'
#
loop_
_entity.id
_entity.type
_entity.pdbx_description
1 polymer ?
#
loop_
_entity_poly.entity_id
_entity_poly.type
_entity_poly.pdbx_seq_one_letter_code
_entity_poly.pdbx_strand_id
1 'polypeptide(L)'
;MSEQNGAHSLQAELERMNAAIESYALQLDTINSAIESIDSENHSDDVSRQIFEYQTACERDPANISAEDALDTVTRLENTLKIVRRRNQLLAKENATQQKLLNDRSKFLLKETKNYENLVDRTGWHEQCSLNPEDEAQKASDIQEMSQLEVTVQRELRAAHTILKKKEALLRGLEEQLAKGTDLDAELNNAYNDIRVRKRECRELELRLEHLRKCSKKNDEALTVFENHGQSVSIEYMETDKDFLKDAVAQMKLVCRRQDNVIRAQLTRQQQLQTRLDTILRSLREMNLEKEYERNVSKSALVPSASREEPEDVSSILPKEETIPIHTYRLIFKNKELMNTNVVRKNMLVLEKEGVIQALEASLMKYANALNMTTRQLENMKINKGFEMTELMVELQQQHKNYLQQLEQIMQENNKLKKQLYRTPQLRTLIKNR
;
A
#
# COMPACT_ATOMS: atom_id res chain seq x y z
N MET A 1 -89.17 -41.11 11.88
CA MET A 1 -88.07 -41.78 12.62
C MET A 1 -86.67 -41.45 12.09
N SER A 2 -86.48 -40.90 10.87
CA SER A 2 -85.13 -40.54 10.37
C SER A 2 -84.65 -39.15 10.81
N GLU A 3 -85.55 -38.18 11.02
CA GLU A 3 -85.17 -36.81 11.41
C GLU A 3 -84.61 -36.71 12.83
N GLN A 4 -85.11 -37.52 13.77
CA GLN A 4 -84.55 -37.59 15.14
C GLN A 4 -83.12 -38.15 15.16
N ASN A 5 -82.77 -39.05 14.23
CA ASN A 5 -81.41 -39.59 14.14
C ASN A 5 -80.42 -38.57 13.58
N GLY A 6 -80.86 -37.66 12.69
CA GLY A 6 -80.03 -36.58 12.14
C GLY A 6 -79.67 -35.54 13.21
N ALA A 7 -80.65 -35.12 14.02
CA ALA A 7 -80.42 -34.16 15.11
C ALA A 7 -79.46 -34.74 16.18
N HIS A 8 -79.62 -36.01 16.55
CA HIS A 8 -78.70 -36.68 17.48
C HIS A 8 -77.27 -36.80 16.93
N SER A 9 -77.09 -37.02 15.62
CA SER A 9 -75.77 -37.07 15.00
C SER A 9 -75.07 -35.71 15.03
N LEU A 10 -75.78 -34.63 14.71
CA LEU A 10 -75.25 -33.27 14.71
C LEU A 10 -74.87 -32.81 16.13
N GLN A 11 -75.69 -33.15 17.12
CA GLN A 11 -75.42 -32.82 18.51
C GLN A 11 -74.22 -33.58 19.06
N ALA A 12 -74.07 -34.87 18.72
CA ALA A 12 -72.89 -35.65 19.08
C ALA A 12 -71.60 -35.12 18.43
N GLU A 13 -71.67 -34.54 17.24
CA GLU A 13 -70.52 -33.95 16.56
C GLU A 13 -70.14 -32.58 17.14
N LEU A 14 -71.13 -31.75 17.53
CA LEU A 14 -70.91 -30.51 18.27
C LEU A 14 -70.27 -30.76 19.64
N GLU A 15 -70.75 -31.75 20.40
CA GLU A 15 -70.15 -32.15 21.67
C GLU A 15 -68.69 -32.61 21.48
N ARG A 16 -68.40 -33.31 20.38
CA ARG A 16 -67.04 -33.75 20.05
C ARG A 16 -66.12 -32.59 19.68
N MET A 17 -66.63 -31.59 18.94
CA MET A 17 -65.88 -30.36 18.62
C MET A 17 -65.61 -29.52 19.86
N ASN A 18 -66.61 -29.34 20.73
CA ASN A 18 -66.44 -28.59 21.98
C ASN A 18 -65.44 -29.26 22.91
N ALA A 19 -65.49 -30.59 23.06
CA ALA A 19 -64.49 -31.34 23.83
C ALA A 19 -63.07 -31.20 23.26
N ALA A 20 -62.92 -31.12 21.93
CA ALA A 20 -61.63 -30.88 21.29
C ALA A 20 -61.12 -29.44 21.54
N ILE A 21 -62.02 -28.44 21.48
CA ILE A 21 -61.68 -27.04 21.76
C ILE A 21 -61.22 -26.88 23.22
N GLU A 22 -61.94 -27.45 24.18
CA GLU A 22 -61.56 -27.43 25.60
C GLU A 22 -60.20 -28.11 25.83
N SER A 23 -59.93 -29.24 25.17
CA SER A 23 -58.64 -29.92 25.22
C SER A 23 -57.50 -29.04 24.71
N TYR A 24 -57.69 -28.35 23.57
CA TYR A 24 -56.67 -27.45 23.03
C TYR A 24 -56.49 -26.19 23.87
N ALA A 25 -57.56 -25.66 24.47
CA ALA A 25 -57.48 -24.53 25.40
C ALA A 25 -56.63 -24.89 26.63
N LEU A 26 -56.87 -26.07 27.22
CA LEU A 26 -56.06 -26.57 28.34
C LEU A 26 -54.58 -26.77 27.95
N GLN A 27 -54.31 -27.27 26.73
CA GLN A 27 -52.93 -27.41 26.25
C GLN A 27 -52.24 -26.05 26.08
N LEU A 28 -52.94 -25.05 25.55
CA LEU A 28 -52.42 -23.69 25.41
C LEU A 28 -52.13 -23.05 26.78
N ASP A 29 -53.03 -23.22 27.75
CA ASP A 29 -52.81 -22.72 29.11
C ASP A 29 -51.62 -23.41 29.79
N THR A 30 -51.45 -24.71 29.56
CA THR A 30 -50.29 -25.47 30.07
C THR A 30 -48.99 -24.98 29.44
N ILE A 31 -48.98 -24.73 28.13
CA ILE A 31 -47.81 -24.19 27.42
C ILE A 31 -47.50 -22.77 27.90
N ASN A 32 -48.51 -21.91 28.05
CA ASN A 32 -48.33 -20.55 28.55
C ASN A 32 -47.76 -20.57 29.98
N SER A 33 -48.28 -21.43 30.86
CA SER A 33 -47.75 -21.59 32.23
C SER A 33 -46.30 -22.07 32.23
N ALA A 34 -45.92 -22.97 31.30
CA ALA A 34 -44.55 -23.42 31.17
C ALA A 34 -43.61 -22.32 30.64
N ILE A 35 -44.08 -21.49 29.71
CA ILE A 35 -43.32 -20.32 29.20
C ILE A 35 -43.12 -19.31 30.32
N GLU A 36 -44.16 -18.97 31.08
CA GLU A 36 -44.05 -18.05 32.23
C GLU A 36 -43.09 -18.59 33.29
N SER A 37 -43.12 -19.90 33.56
CA SER A 37 -42.16 -20.54 34.47
C SER A 37 -40.72 -20.41 33.96
N ILE A 38 -40.47 -20.70 32.69
CA ILE A 38 -39.14 -20.58 32.07
C ILE A 38 -38.67 -19.12 32.09
N ASP A 39 -39.55 -18.18 31.77
CA ASP A 39 -39.23 -16.76 31.80
C ASP A 39 -38.92 -16.30 33.22
N SER A 40 -39.67 -16.75 34.23
CA SER A 40 -39.38 -16.44 35.63
C SER A 40 -38.03 -17.04 36.11
N GLU A 41 -37.71 -18.26 35.69
CA GLU A 41 -36.45 -18.93 36.01
C GLU A 41 -35.27 -18.18 35.36
N ASN A 42 -35.39 -17.84 34.07
CA ASN A 42 -34.39 -17.07 33.33
C ASN A 42 -34.17 -15.65 33.89
N HIS A 43 -35.22 -15.01 34.42
CA HIS A 43 -35.09 -13.69 35.07
C HIS A 43 -34.50 -13.78 36.48
N SER A 44 -34.64 -14.92 37.16
CA SER A 44 -34.08 -15.16 38.51
C SER A 44 -32.63 -15.66 38.49
N ASP A 45 -32.19 -16.23 37.37
CA ASP A 45 -30.84 -16.75 37.21
C ASP A 45 -29.86 -15.60 36.95
N ASP A 46 -29.04 -15.30 37.96
CA ASP A 46 -27.99 -14.28 37.90
C ASP A 46 -27.05 -14.47 36.70
N VAL A 47 -26.82 -15.71 36.28
CA VAL A 47 -25.95 -16.03 35.13
C VAL A 47 -26.62 -15.60 33.84
N SER A 48 -27.89 -15.96 33.64
CA SER A 48 -28.66 -15.58 32.45
C SER A 48 -28.80 -14.07 32.34
N ARG A 49 -29.03 -13.38 33.47
CA ARG A 49 -29.07 -11.92 33.53
C ARG A 49 -27.71 -11.29 33.20
N GLN A 50 -26.61 -11.79 33.76
CA GLN A 50 -25.27 -11.31 33.43
C GLN A 50 -24.92 -11.54 31.95
N ILE A 51 -25.29 -12.68 31.38
CA ILE A 51 -25.09 -12.97 29.95
C ILE A 51 -25.88 -11.98 29.11
N PHE A 52 -27.15 -11.72 29.46
CA PHE A 52 -27.98 -10.77 28.74
C PHE A 52 -27.44 -9.34 28.85
N GLU A 53 -27.08 -8.89 30.06
CA GLU A 53 -26.47 -7.57 30.28
C GLU A 53 -25.15 -7.42 29.52
N TYR A 54 -24.29 -8.44 29.52
CA TYR A 54 -23.03 -8.46 28.77
C TYR A 54 -23.27 -8.41 27.26
N GLN A 55 -24.21 -9.21 26.74
CA GLN A 55 -24.58 -9.18 25.33
C GLN A 55 -25.12 -7.81 24.92
N THR A 56 -26.03 -7.24 25.72
CA THR A 56 -26.62 -5.92 25.44
C THR A 56 -25.56 -4.81 25.49
N ALA A 57 -24.57 -4.91 26.38
CA ALA A 57 -23.45 -3.98 26.46
C ALA A 57 -22.52 -4.10 25.22
N CYS A 58 -22.16 -5.32 24.81
CA CYS A 58 -21.35 -5.56 23.62
C CYS A 58 -22.06 -5.12 22.32
N GLU A 59 -23.38 -5.28 22.23
CA GLU A 59 -24.17 -4.84 21.07
C GLU A 59 -24.29 -3.31 20.98
N ARG A 60 -24.33 -2.61 22.13
CA ARG A 60 -24.44 -1.14 22.15
C ARG A 60 -23.15 -0.44 21.77
N ASP A 61 -22.00 -1.00 22.14
CA ASP A 61 -20.71 -0.35 21.90
C ASP A 61 -19.63 -1.37 21.47
N PRO A 62 -19.63 -1.79 20.19
CA PRO A 62 -18.69 -2.78 19.69
C PRO A 62 -17.23 -2.31 19.77
N ALA A 63 -16.98 -1.01 19.91
CA ALA A 63 -15.65 -0.43 20.04
C ALA A 63 -14.98 -0.72 21.39
N ASN A 64 -15.76 -1.06 22.42
CA ASN A 64 -15.26 -1.33 23.78
C ASN A 64 -14.96 -2.81 24.06
N ILE A 65 -15.08 -3.70 23.06
CA ILE A 65 -14.74 -5.12 23.21
C ILE A 65 -13.20 -5.25 23.29
N SER A 66 -12.70 -5.78 24.42
CA SER A 66 -11.28 -6.11 24.59
C SER A 66 -10.82 -7.06 23.48
N ALA A 67 -9.60 -6.83 22.95
CA ALA A 67 -9.10 -7.63 21.82
C ALA A 67 -9.03 -9.14 22.12
N GLU A 68 -8.88 -9.53 23.38
CA GLU A 68 -8.89 -10.92 23.85
C GLU A 68 -10.27 -11.59 23.67
N ASP A 69 -11.35 -10.84 23.87
CA ASP A 69 -12.74 -11.33 23.78
C ASP A 69 -13.35 -11.17 22.37
N ALA A 70 -12.67 -10.48 21.47
CA ALA A 70 -13.18 -10.18 20.13
C ALA A 70 -13.44 -11.45 19.30
N LEU A 71 -12.60 -12.48 19.43
CA LEU A 71 -12.78 -13.74 18.68
C LEU A 71 -13.98 -14.55 19.22
N ASP A 72 -14.15 -14.57 20.54
CA ASP A 72 -15.23 -15.29 21.21
C ASP A 72 -16.58 -14.61 20.96
N THR A 73 -16.60 -13.29 20.96
CA THR A 73 -17.79 -12.51 20.60
C THR A 73 -18.17 -12.71 19.13
N VAL A 74 -17.20 -12.70 18.21
CA VAL A 74 -17.44 -13.01 16.78
C VAL A 74 -18.01 -14.41 16.60
N THR A 75 -17.40 -15.44 17.21
CA THR A 75 -17.90 -16.82 17.08
C THR A 75 -19.29 -17.00 17.69
N ARG A 76 -19.60 -16.33 18.80
CA ARG A 76 -20.97 -16.30 19.37
C ARG A 76 -21.96 -15.65 18.40
N LEU A 77 -21.63 -14.49 17.83
CA LEU A 77 -22.48 -13.78 16.87
C LEU A 77 -22.70 -14.59 15.57
N GLU A 78 -21.68 -15.30 15.10
CA GLU A 78 -21.82 -16.21 13.97
C GLU A 78 -22.77 -17.38 14.27
N ASN A 79 -22.70 -17.92 15.48
CA ASN A 79 -23.58 -19.02 15.92
C ASN A 79 -25.02 -18.55 16.10
N THR A 80 -25.25 -17.39 16.72
CA THR A 80 -26.61 -16.82 16.84
C THR A 80 -27.19 -16.53 15.46
N LEU A 81 -26.39 -15.97 14.55
CA LEU A 81 -26.81 -15.72 13.16
C LEU A 81 -27.13 -17.02 12.40
N LYS A 82 -26.36 -18.10 12.59
CA LYS A 82 -26.69 -19.44 12.03
C LYS A 82 -28.01 -19.97 12.58
N ILE A 83 -28.26 -19.85 13.89
CA ILE A 83 -29.50 -20.29 14.54
C ILE A 83 -30.70 -19.50 14.00
N VAL A 84 -30.59 -18.17 13.94
CA VAL A 84 -31.64 -17.29 13.42
C VAL A 84 -31.96 -17.61 11.96
N ARG A 85 -30.94 -17.82 11.11
CA ARG A 85 -31.14 -18.25 9.71
C ARG A 85 -31.86 -19.59 9.61
N ARG A 86 -31.48 -20.58 10.43
CA ARG A 86 -32.15 -21.89 10.46
C ARG A 86 -33.60 -21.75 10.93
N ARG A 87 -33.88 -20.95 11.95
CA ARG A 87 -35.25 -20.69 12.44
C ARG A 87 -36.11 -20.02 11.37
N ASN A 88 -35.59 -18.99 10.70
CA ASN A 88 -36.30 -18.33 9.60
C ASN A 88 -36.60 -19.29 8.44
N GLN A 89 -35.67 -20.18 8.10
CA GLN A 89 -35.91 -21.21 7.08
C GLN A 89 -36.99 -22.22 7.51
N LEU A 90 -37.03 -22.61 8.78
CA LEU A 90 -38.08 -23.49 9.31
C LEU A 90 -39.44 -22.80 9.30
N LEU A 91 -39.52 -21.55 9.76
CA LEU A 91 -40.74 -20.74 9.72
C LEU A 91 -41.22 -20.51 8.28
N ALA A 92 -40.31 -20.28 7.33
CA ALA A 92 -40.69 -20.16 5.92
C ALA A 92 -41.28 -21.47 5.36
N LYS A 93 -40.72 -22.63 5.74
CA LYS A 93 -41.27 -23.94 5.36
C LYS A 93 -42.63 -24.18 6.02
N GLU A 94 -42.77 -23.84 7.30
CA GLU A 94 -44.02 -23.97 8.03
C GLU A 94 -45.12 -23.10 7.41
N ASN A 95 -44.83 -21.83 7.14
CA ASN A 95 -45.76 -20.93 6.43
C ASN A 95 -46.15 -21.48 5.05
N ALA A 96 -45.22 -22.07 4.30
CA ALA A 96 -45.54 -22.71 3.02
C ALA A 96 -46.48 -23.92 3.20
N THR A 97 -46.30 -24.73 4.25
CA THR A 97 -47.21 -25.85 4.56
C THR A 97 -48.59 -25.38 5.01
N GLN A 98 -48.66 -24.34 5.86
CA GLN A 98 -49.91 -23.74 6.31
C GLN A 98 -50.69 -23.12 5.14
N GLN A 99 -50.00 -22.40 4.25
CA GLN A 99 -50.61 -21.84 3.05
C GLN A 99 -51.17 -22.93 2.13
N LYS A 100 -50.46 -24.06 1.99
CA LYS A 100 -50.95 -25.21 1.22
C LYS A 100 -52.21 -25.81 1.86
N LEU A 101 -52.22 -26.00 3.18
CA LEU A 101 -53.37 -26.52 3.92
C LEU A 101 -54.60 -25.60 3.76
N LEU A 102 -54.41 -24.29 3.84
CA LEU A 102 -55.47 -23.30 3.62
C LEU A 102 -56.01 -23.36 2.20
N ASN A 103 -55.15 -23.48 1.19
CA ASN A 103 -55.56 -23.63 -0.20
C ASN A 103 -56.34 -24.94 -0.45
N ASP A 104 -55.91 -26.05 0.16
CA ASP A 104 -56.58 -27.34 0.04
C ASP A 104 -57.94 -27.33 0.76
N ARG A 105 -58.01 -26.73 1.96
CA ARG A 105 -59.26 -26.49 2.70
C ARG A 105 -60.22 -25.60 1.88
N SER A 106 -59.73 -24.52 1.28
CA SER A 106 -60.52 -23.64 0.43
C SER A 106 -61.10 -24.38 -0.78
N LYS A 107 -60.29 -25.19 -1.47
CA LYS A 107 -60.76 -26.04 -2.59
C LYS A 107 -61.77 -27.08 -2.15
N PHE A 108 -61.57 -27.71 -0.99
CA PHE A 108 -62.51 -28.66 -0.42
C PHE A 108 -63.86 -27.99 -0.13
N LEU A 109 -63.85 -26.84 0.55
CA LEU A 109 -65.05 -26.06 0.82
C LEU A 109 -65.75 -25.66 -0.47
N LEU A 110 -65.05 -25.10 -1.46
CA LEU A 110 -65.61 -24.78 -2.79
C LEU A 110 -66.28 -25.98 -3.48
N LYS A 111 -65.71 -27.19 -3.32
CA LYS A 111 -66.28 -28.41 -3.88
C LYS A 111 -67.55 -28.83 -3.13
N GLU A 112 -67.54 -28.75 -1.80
CA GLU A 112 -68.72 -28.98 -0.96
C GLU A 112 -69.84 -28.00 -1.26
N THR A 113 -69.54 -26.70 -1.38
CA THR A 113 -70.54 -25.67 -1.72
C THR A 113 -71.17 -25.96 -3.08
N LYS A 114 -70.36 -26.31 -4.09
CA LYS A 114 -70.89 -26.72 -5.40
C LYS A 114 -71.71 -28.01 -5.35
N ASN A 115 -71.31 -28.98 -4.54
CA ASN A 115 -72.09 -30.22 -4.37
C ASN A 115 -73.44 -29.93 -3.71
N TYR A 116 -73.45 -29.05 -2.72
CA TYR A 116 -74.65 -28.59 -2.04
C TYR A 116 -75.58 -27.81 -2.98
N GLU A 117 -75.06 -26.85 -3.76
CA GLU A 117 -75.83 -26.14 -4.79
C GLU A 117 -76.45 -27.13 -5.80
N ASN A 118 -75.66 -28.09 -6.31
CA ASN A 118 -76.17 -29.13 -7.20
C ASN A 118 -77.24 -30.03 -6.57
N LEU A 119 -77.13 -30.31 -5.26
CA LEU A 119 -78.13 -31.06 -4.52
C LEU A 119 -79.43 -30.26 -4.45
N VAL A 120 -79.33 -28.98 -4.05
CA VAL A 120 -80.46 -28.04 -3.96
C VAL A 120 -81.17 -27.92 -5.32
N ASP A 121 -80.44 -27.69 -6.41
CA ASP A 121 -81.00 -27.57 -7.77
C ASP A 121 -81.73 -28.84 -8.22
N ARG A 122 -81.27 -30.03 -7.82
CA ARG A 122 -81.87 -31.31 -8.25
C ARG A 122 -83.05 -31.74 -7.41
N THR A 123 -83.03 -31.41 -6.13
CA THR A 123 -83.98 -31.95 -5.14
C THR A 123 -85.05 -30.93 -4.74
N GLY A 124 -84.83 -29.65 -5.02
CA GLY A 124 -85.67 -28.57 -4.49
C GLY A 124 -85.72 -28.58 -2.96
N TRP A 125 -84.78 -29.25 -2.29
CA TRP A 125 -84.88 -29.56 -0.86
C TRP A 125 -84.93 -28.29 0.00
N HIS A 126 -84.35 -27.20 -0.51
CA HIS A 126 -84.37 -25.92 0.17
C HIS A 126 -85.67 -25.12 0.01
N GLU A 127 -86.55 -25.47 -0.95
CA GLU A 127 -87.86 -24.80 -1.10
C GLU A 127 -88.89 -25.27 -0.07
N GLN A 128 -88.64 -26.38 0.66
CA GLN A 128 -89.59 -26.93 1.64
C GLN A 128 -89.27 -26.57 3.10
N CYS A 129 -88.14 -25.91 3.36
CA CYS A 129 -87.88 -25.29 4.65
C CYS A 129 -88.39 -23.85 4.57
N SER A 130 -89.67 -23.63 4.88
CA SER A 130 -90.20 -22.29 5.14
C SER A 130 -89.45 -21.70 6.32
N LEU A 131 -88.36 -20.99 6.01
CA LEU A 131 -87.63 -20.16 6.94
C LEU A 131 -88.61 -19.12 7.47
N ASN A 132 -88.57 -18.89 8.78
CA ASN A 132 -89.35 -17.83 9.40
C ASN A 132 -88.96 -16.52 8.68
N PRO A 133 -89.92 -15.68 8.25
CA PRO A 133 -89.59 -14.42 7.57
C PRO A 133 -88.69 -13.51 8.43
N GLU A 134 -88.71 -13.69 9.76
CA GLU A 134 -87.76 -13.06 10.69
C GLU A 134 -86.33 -13.58 10.53
N ASP A 135 -86.12 -14.89 10.33
CA ASP A 135 -84.80 -15.49 10.11
C ASP A 135 -84.22 -15.09 8.75
N GLU A 136 -85.05 -14.96 7.71
CA GLU A 136 -84.62 -14.47 6.40
C GLU A 136 -84.23 -12.99 6.45
N ALA A 137 -85.02 -12.17 7.14
CA ALA A 137 -84.70 -10.76 7.36
C ALA A 137 -83.40 -10.59 8.16
N GLN A 138 -83.20 -11.40 9.20
CA GLN A 138 -81.98 -11.38 10.00
C GLN A 138 -80.76 -11.79 9.16
N LYS A 139 -80.85 -12.91 8.40
CA LYS A 139 -79.75 -13.35 7.53
C LYS A 139 -79.44 -12.32 6.44
N ALA A 140 -80.45 -11.67 5.87
CA ALA A 140 -80.24 -10.60 4.89
C ALA A 140 -79.51 -9.40 5.52
N SER A 141 -79.87 -9.03 6.75
CA SER A 141 -79.16 -8.01 7.53
C SER A 141 -77.72 -8.42 7.82
N ASP A 142 -77.49 -9.66 8.26
CA ASP A 142 -76.15 -10.19 8.57
C ASP A 142 -75.26 -10.23 7.32
N ILE A 143 -75.81 -10.61 6.16
CA ILE A 143 -75.09 -10.59 4.87
C ILE A 143 -74.75 -9.14 4.48
N GLN A 144 -75.68 -8.20 4.69
CA GLN A 144 -75.41 -6.79 4.44
C GLN A 144 -74.32 -6.24 5.37
N GLU A 145 -74.34 -6.60 6.65
CA GLU A 145 -73.30 -6.24 7.62
C GLU A 145 -71.95 -6.85 7.27
N MET A 146 -71.90 -8.14 6.91
CA MET A 146 -70.68 -8.80 6.43
C MET A 146 -70.12 -8.12 5.18
N SER A 147 -70.97 -7.73 4.22
CA SER A 147 -70.52 -7.02 3.01
C SER A 147 -69.93 -5.64 3.33
N GLN A 148 -70.49 -4.93 4.32
CA GLN A 148 -69.96 -3.64 4.78
C GLN A 148 -68.63 -3.82 5.53
N LEU A 149 -68.54 -4.85 6.37
CA LEU A 149 -67.31 -5.21 7.06
C LEU A 149 -66.23 -5.62 6.06
N GLU A 150 -66.54 -6.40 5.03
CA GLU A 150 -65.59 -6.78 3.99
C GLU A 150 -65.02 -5.55 3.27
N VAL A 151 -65.88 -4.60 2.88
CA VAL A 151 -65.44 -3.34 2.26
C VAL A 151 -64.55 -2.54 3.21
N THR A 152 -64.87 -2.52 4.50
CA THR A 152 -64.09 -1.81 5.52
C THR A 152 -62.71 -2.47 5.72
N VAL A 153 -62.67 -3.79 5.86
CA VAL A 153 -61.43 -4.58 5.96
C VAL A 153 -60.56 -4.40 4.72
N GLN A 154 -61.14 -4.42 3.51
CA GLN A 154 -60.38 -4.18 2.28
C GLN A 154 -59.78 -2.75 2.25
N ARG A 155 -60.49 -1.73 2.75
CA ARG A 155 -59.95 -0.37 2.85
C ARG A 155 -58.81 -0.29 3.86
N GLU A 156 -58.98 -0.89 5.04
CA GLU A 156 -57.95 -0.94 6.08
C GLU A 156 -56.71 -1.70 5.61
N LEU A 157 -56.87 -2.83 4.91
CA LEU A 157 -55.75 -3.58 4.34
C LEU A 157 -54.98 -2.75 3.28
N ARG A 158 -55.68 -1.99 2.44
CA ARG A 158 -55.02 -1.07 1.48
C ARG A 158 -54.29 0.07 2.19
N ALA A 159 -54.88 0.63 3.24
CA ALA A 159 -54.23 1.66 4.06
C ALA A 159 -52.97 1.10 4.75
N ALA A 160 -53.09 -0.07 5.38
CA ALA A 160 -51.97 -0.77 6.02
C ALA A 160 -50.85 -1.09 5.01
N HIS A 161 -51.18 -1.59 3.82
CA HIS A 161 -50.20 -1.86 2.76
C HIS A 161 -49.50 -0.58 2.27
N THR A 162 -50.22 0.54 2.21
CA THR A 162 -49.64 1.84 1.84
C THR A 162 -48.68 2.35 2.93
N ILE A 163 -49.06 2.19 4.20
CA ILE A 163 -48.19 2.54 5.35
C ILE A 163 -46.95 1.65 5.35
N LEU A 164 -47.11 0.35 5.12
CA LEU A 164 -46.00 -0.61 5.06
C LEU A 164 -45.01 -0.24 3.96
N LYS A 165 -45.48 0.06 2.75
CA LYS A 165 -44.62 0.55 1.65
C LYS A 165 -43.88 1.85 2.00
N LYS A 166 -44.53 2.81 2.69
CA LYS A 166 -43.87 4.04 3.15
C LYS A 166 -42.78 3.74 4.19
N LYS A 167 -43.03 2.82 5.12
CA LYS A 167 -42.05 2.39 6.12
C LYS A 167 -40.87 1.64 5.48
N GLU A 168 -41.13 0.75 4.53
CA GLU A 168 -40.08 0.06 3.77
C GLU A 168 -39.19 1.04 2.98
N ALA A 169 -39.79 2.05 2.33
CA ALA A 169 -39.04 3.08 1.63
C ALA A 169 -38.18 3.91 2.58
N LEU A 170 -38.69 4.23 3.77
CA LEU A 170 -37.94 4.93 4.82
C LEU A 170 -36.79 4.07 5.35
N LEU A 171 -37.01 2.78 5.60
CA LEU A 171 -35.97 1.85 6.03
C LEU A 171 -34.85 1.74 4.99
N ARG A 172 -35.17 1.59 3.70
CA ARG A 172 -34.15 1.60 2.64
C ARG A 172 -33.38 2.92 2.60
N GLY A 173 -34.06 4.05 2.78
CA GLY A 173 -33.40 5.35 2.87
C GLY A 173 -32.44 5.47 4.07
N LEU A 174 -32.81 4.90 5.22
CA LEU A 174 -31.93 4.83 6.39
C LEU A 174 -30.75 3.88 6.17
N GLU A 175 -30.95 2.74 5.51
CA GLU A 175 -29.87 1.81 5.14
C GLU A 175 -28.85 2.47 4.22
N GLU A 176 -29.31 3.23 3.21
CA GLU A 176 -28.43 4.01 2.33
C GLU A 176 -27.67 5.10 3.08
N GLN A 177 -28.31 5.77 4.04
CA GLN A 177 -27.64 6.77 4.89
C GLN A 177 -26.61 6.13 5.82
N LEU A 178 -26.91 4.95 6.36
CA LEU A 178 -25.99 4.19 7.22
C LEU A 178 -24.77 3.72 6.44
N ALA A 179 -24.95 3.23 5.20
CA ALA A 179 -23.84 2.88 4.31
C ALA A 179 -22.94 4.08 3.99
N LYS A 180 -23.53 5.26 3.72
CA LYS A 180 -22.75 6.51 3.56
C LYS A 180 -22.02 6.91 4.84
N GLY A 181 -22.63 6.68 6.01
CA GLY A 181 -22.01 6.88 7.31
C GLY A 181 -20.77 5.99 7.50
N THR A 182 -20.88 4.70 7.16
CA THR A 182 -19.75 3.77 7.26
C THR A 182 -18.59 4.11 6.33
N ASP A 183 -18.89 4.63 5.13
CA ASP A 183 -17.87 5.10 4.19
C ASP A 183 -17.14 6.34 4.75
N LEU A 184 -17.89 7.30 5.32
CA LEU A 184 -17.33 8.48 5.96
C LEU A 184 -16.48 8.14 7.19
N ASP A 185 -16.90 7.17 8.00
CA ASP A 185 -16.12 6.70 9.16
C ASP A 185 -14.83 6.01 8.73
N ALA A 186 -14.84 5.28 7.60
CA ALA A 186 -13.64 4.70 7.01
C ALA A 186 -12.66 5.79 6.51
N GLU A 187 -13.17 6.82 5.83
CA GLU A 187 -12.38 7.98 5.41
C GLU A 187 -11.78 8.75 6.60
N LEU A 188 -12.57 8.94 7.67
CA LEU A 188 -12.13 9.60 8.90
C LEU A 188 -11.02 8.80 9.59
N ASN A 189 -11.16 7.47 9.69
CA ASN A 189 -10.13 6.60 10.25
C ASN A 189 -8.84 6.61 9.43
N ASN A 190 -8.94 6.66 8.11
CA ASN A 190 -7.78 6.81 7.23
C ASN A 190 -7.08 8.16 7.46
N ALA A 191 -7.83 9.26 7.56
CA ALA A 191 -7.26 10.58 7.86
C ALA A 191 -6.56 10.62 9.24
N TYR A 192 -7.13 9.98 10.27
CA TYR A 192 -6.48 9.88 11.58
C TYR A 192 -5.19 9.03 11.53
N ASN A 193 -5.16 7.98 10.72
CA ASN A 193 -3.96 7.18 10.51
C ASN A 193 -2.87 7.97 9.79
N ASP A 194 -3.21 8.73 8.75
CA ASP A 194 -2.28 9.60 8.05
C ASP A 194 -1.70 10.68 8.97
N ILE A 195 -2.53 11.33 9.79
CA ILE A 195 -2.07 12.30 10.80
C ILE A 195 -1.10 11.62 11.79
N ARG A 196 -1.37 10.38 12.19
CA ARG A 196 -0.52 9.63 13.13
C ARG A 196 0.84 9.29 12.52
N VAL A 197 0.86 8.86 11.26
CA VAL A 197 2.10 8.58 10.51
C VAL A 197 2.90 9.86 10.33
N ARG A 198 2.29 10.95 9.86
CA ARG A 198 2.95 12.26 9.70
C ARG A 198 3.50 12.79 11.02
N LYS A 199 2.78 12.66 12.14
CA LYS A 199 3.29 13.03 13.47
C LYS A 199 4.52 12.22 13.88
N ARG A 200 4.60 10.94 13.52
CA ARG A 200 5.79 10.11 13.77
C ARG A 200 6.98 10.57 12.92
N GLU A 201 6.76 10.79 11.63
CA GLU A 201 7.79 11.31 10.71
C GLU A 201 8.33 12.68 11.16
N CYS A 202 7.45 13.59 11.58
CA CYS A 202 7.87 14.90 12.13
C CYS A 202 8.76 14.74 13.36
N ARG A 203 8.41 13.85 14.30
CA ARG A 203 9.25 13.58 15.49
C ARG A 203 10.61 13.00 15.12
N GLU A 204 10.68 12.09 14.15
CA GLU A 204 11.96 11.54 13.68
C GLU A 204 12.83 12.61 13.02
N LEU A 205 12.23 13.51 12.23
CA LEU A 205 12.92 14.66 11.63
C LEU A 205 13.40 15.66 12.69
N GLU A 206 12.59 15.94 13.71
CA GLU A 206 12.96 16.78 14.85
C GLU A 206 14.17 16.21 15.60
N LEU A 207 14.16 14.90 15.89
CA LEU A 207 15.30 14.22 16.54
C LEU A 207 16.57 14.28 15.67
N ARG A 208 16.44 14.08 14.35
CA ARG A 208 17.57 14.19 13.42
C ARG A 208 18.11 15.62 13.34
N LEU A 209 17.24 16.61 13.36
CA LEU A 209 17.60 18.03 13.35
C LEU A 209 18.30 18.44 14.65
N GLU A 210 17.82 17.97 15.81
CA GLU A 210 18.49 18.16 17.10
C GLU A 210 19.88 17.51 17.13
N HIS A 211 20.02 16.30 16.57
CA HIS A 211 21.30 15.63 16.45
C HIS A 211 22.29 16.44 15.58
N LEU A 212 21.83 16.91 14.42
CA LEU A 212 22.64 17.77 13.54
C LEU A 212 23.03 19.09 14.22
N ARG A 213 22.13 19.73 14.96
CA ARG A 213 22.46 20.94 15.75
C ARG A 213 23.51 20.67 16.81
N LYS A 214 23.43 19.53 17.52
CA LYS A 214 24.44 19.10 18.50
C LYS A 214 25.80 18.86 17.82
N CYS A 215 25.83 18.21 16.65
CA CYS A 215 27.05 17.98 15.89
C CYS A 215 27.65 19.28 15.35
N SER A 216 26.82 20.20 14.83
CA SER A 216 27.26 21.53 14.39
C SER A 216 27.89 22.31 15.53
N LYS A 217 27.22 22.36 16.70
CA LYS A 217 27.76 23.06 17.87
C LYS A 217 29.12 22.49 18.30
N LYS A 218 29.29 21.16 18.28
CA LYS A 218 30.59 20.52 18.55
C LYS A 218 31.66 20.89 17.53
N ASN A 219 31.29 20.96 16.25
CA ASN A 219 32.21 21.38 15.19
C ASN A 219 32.59 22.85 15.33
N ASP A 220 31.65 23.72 15.66
CA ASP A 220 31.89 25.15 15.91
C ASP A 220 32.79 25.33 17.13
N GLU A 221 32.54 24.59 18.22
CA GLU A 221 33.43 24.55 19.40
C GLU A 221 34.84 24.08 19.01
N ALA A 222 34.98 23.03 18.20
CA ALA A 222 36.28 22.55 17.72
C ALA A 222 37.00 23.57 16.81
N LEU A 223 36.26 24.26 15.94
CA LEU A 223 36.77 25.32 15.08
C LEU A 223 37.28 26.51 15.92
N THR A 224 36.53 26.96 16.93
CA THR A 224 36.99 28.05 17.81
C THR A 224 38.24 27.67 18.61
N VAL A 225 38.36 26.43 19.06
CA VAL A 225 39.59 25.94 19.72
C VAL A 225 40.76 25.93 18.72
N PHE A 226 40.52 25.50 17.48
CA PHE A 226 41.53 25.49 16.42
C PHE A 226 41.98 26.90 16.02
N GLU A 227 41.06 27.85 15.89
CA GLU A 227 41.36 29.26 15.60
C GLU A 227 42.19 29.91 16.72
N ASN A 228 41.88 29.59 17.98
CA ASN A 228 42.59 30.14 19.15
C ASN A 228 44.01 29.54 19.33
N HIS A 229 44.27 28.32 18.87
CA HIS A 229 45.58 27.65 19.04
C HIS A 229 46.42 27.60 17.75
N GLY A 230 45.82 27.84 16.58
CA GLY A 230 46.37 27.42 15.29
C GLY A 230 47.29 28.39 14.57
N GLN A 231 47.36 29.66 14.98
CA GLN A 231 48.07 30.67 14.16
C GLN A 231 49.59 30.49 14.11
N SER A 232 50.24 29.85 15.09
CA SER A 232 51.68 29.50 14.99
C SER A 232 51.92 28.02 14.68
N VAL A 233 51.01 27.14 15.11
CA VAL A 233 51.19 25.69 15.05
C VAL A 233 50.95 25.14 13.63
N SER A 234 50.10 25.80 12.81
CA SER A 234 49.86 25.36 11.43
C SER A 234 51.09 25.53 10.53
N ILE A 235 51.92 26.54 10.75
CA ILE A 235 53.14 26.76 9.94
C ILE A 235 54.18 25.69 10.29
N GLU A 236 54.35 25.40 11.58
CA GLU A 236 55.28 24.39 12.06
C GLU A 236 54.88 22.98 11.57
N TYR A 237 53.58 22.63 11.62
CA TYR A 237 53.12 21.36 11.03
C TYR A 237 53.35 21.31 9.52
N MET A 238 53.10 22.40 8.79
CA MET A 238 53.36 22.44 7.34
C MET A 238 54.85 22.30 7.01
N GLU A 239 55.75 22.83 7.83
CA GLU A 239 57.19 22.64 7.68
C GLU A 239 57.60 21.19 7.95
N THR A 240 57.06 20.57 9.01
CA THR A 240 57.31 19.14 9.28
C THR A 240 56.76 18.23 8.19
N ASP A 241 55.57 18.50 7.66
CA ASP A 241 54.97 17.75 6.54
C ASP A 241 55.79 17.91 5.26
N LYS A 242 56.32 19.11 5.01
CA LYS A 242 57.20 19.37 3.87
C LYS A 242 58.48 18.54 3.94
N ASP A 243 59.08 18.41 5.10
CA ASP A 243 60.30 17.61 5.27
C ASP A 243 59.98 16.10 5.24
N PHE A 244 58.86 15.66 5.82
CA PHE A 244 58.39 14.28 5.70
C PHE A 244 58.10 13.88 4.25
N LEU A 245 57.44 14.75 3.48
CA LEU A 245 57.14 14.51 2.06
C LEU A 245 58.42 14.48 1.21
N LYS A 246 59.43 15.31 1.51
CA LYS A 246 60.74 15.23 0.83
C LYS A 246 61.41 13.89 1.07
N ASP A 247 61.39 13.39 2.31
CA ASP A 247 61.98 12.10 2.67
C ASP A 247 61.22 10.94 2.02
N ALA A 248 59.88 10.98 2.02
CA ALA A 248 59.05 9.99 1.33
C ALA A 248 59.32 9.96 -0.18
N VAL A 249 59.45 11.12 -0.83
CA VAL A 249 59.80 11.23 -2.25
C VAL A 249 61.22 10.71 -2.51
N ALA A 250 62.19 10.97 -1.62
CA ALA A 250 63.55 10.45 -1.75
C ALA A 250 63.58 8.92 -1.64
N GLN A 251 62.83 8.33 -0.70
CA GLN A 251 62.68 6.88 -0.59
C GLN A 251 62.01 6.27 -1.81
N MET A 252 60.93 6.89 -2.32
CA MET A 252 60.23 6.42 -3.52
C MET A 252 61.15 6.42 -4.75
N LYS A 253 61.96 7.47 -4.94
CA LYS A 253 62.98 7.51 -6.00
C LYS A 253 64.01 6.38 -5.86
N LEU A 254 64.40 6.03 -4.64
CA LEU A 254 65.34 4.94 -4.36
C LEU A 254 64.73 3.57 -4.73
N VAL A 255 63.46 3.35 -4.40
CA VAL A 255 62.71 2.14 -4.78
C VAL A 255 62.54 2.04 -6.29
N CYS A 256 62.15 3.14 -6.97
CA CYS A 256 62.04 3.17 -8.43
C CYS A 256 63.38 2.83 -9.11
N ARG A 257 64.50 3.39 -8.65
CA ARG A 257 65.83 3.06 -9.20
C ARG A 257 66.19 1.58 -9.05
N ARG A 258 65.81 0.95 -7.92
CA ARG A 258 65.99 -0.49 -7.70
C ARG A 258 65.12 -1.30 -8.66
N GLN A 259 63.86 -0.93 -8.83
CA GLN A 259 62.96 -1.58 -9.79
C GLN A 259 63.46 -1.43 -11.23
N ASP A 260 63.92 -0.26 -11.65
CA ASP A 260 64.51 -0.04 -12.98
C ASP A 260 65.74 -0.93 -13.21
N ASN A 261 66.58 -1.12 -12.19
CA ASN A 261 67.72 -2.05 -12.28
C ASN A 261 67.27 -3.50 -12.44
N VAL A 262 66.22 -3.91 -11.73
CA VAL A 262 65.63 -5.26 -11.86
C VAL A 262 65.05 -5.44 -13.26
N ILE A 263 64.29 -4.47 -13.77
CA ILE A 263 63.72 -4.50 -15.12
C ILE A 263 64.84 -4.56 -16.17
N ARG A 264 65.89 -3.75 -16.04
CA ARG A 264 67.06 -3.83 -16.94
C ARG A 264 67.71 -5.21 -16.91
N ALA A 265 67.93 -5.79 -15.72
CA ALA A 265 68.51 -7.13 -15.60
C ALA A 265 67.60 -8.21 -16.22
N GLN A 266 66.28 -8.11 -16.04
CA GLN A 266 65.30 -9.00 -16.66
C GLN A 266 65.28 -8.85 -18.18
N LEU A 267 65.32 -7.63 -18.71
CA LEU A 267 65.42 -7.35 -20.16
C LEU A 267 66.71 -7.92 -20.75
N THR A 268 67.86 -7.74 -20.09
CA THR A 268 69.13 -8.34 -20.52
C THR A 268 69.04 -9.87 -20.54
N ARG A 269 68.44 -10.48 -19.50
CA ARG A 269 68.23 -11.93 -19.44
C ARG A 269 67.27 -12.39 -20.56
N GLN A 270 66.22 -11.64 -20.85
CA GLN A 270 65.30 -11.93 -21.94
C GLN A 270 66.02 -11.87 -23.29
N GLN A 271 66.86 -10.85 -23.54
CA GLN A 271 67.68 -10.75 -24.76
C GLN A 271 68.67 -11.92 -24.88
N GLN A 272 69.29 -12.35 -23.79
CA GLN A 272 70.15 -13.54 -23.76
C GLN A 272 69.37 -14.82 -24.09
N LEU A 273 68.17 -14.99 -23.53
CA LEU A 273 67.30 -16.12 -23.86
C LEU A 273 66.84 -16.07 -25.32
N GLN A 274 66.50 -14.89 -25.84
CA GLN A 274 66.08 -14.70 -27.22
C GLN A 274 67.22 -15.04 -28.20
N THR A 275 68.43 -14.56 -27.94
CA THR A 275 69.62 -14.88 -28.76
C THR A 275 69.96 -16.37 -28.73
N ARG A 276 69.81 -17.03 -27.58
CA ARG A 276 69.94 -18.50 -27.48
C ARG A 276 68.84 -19.21 -28.29
N LEU A 277 67.60 -18.76 -28.18
CA LEU A 277 66.48 -19.28 -28.96
C LEU A 277 66.71 -19.11 -30.47
N ASP A 278 67.16 -17.94 -30.91
CA ASP A 278 67.48 -17.66 -32.32
C ASP A 278 68.61 -18.56 -32.84
N THR A 279 69.60 -18.86 -32.00
CA THR A 279 70.68 -19.80 -32.32
C THR A 279 70.14 -21.21 -32.50
N ILE A 280 69.28 -21.67 -31.59
CA ILE A 280 68.62 -22.98 -31.68
C ILE A 280 67.76 -23.07 -32.94
N LEU A 281 66.94 -22.05 -33.22
CA LEU A 281 66.10 -21.98 -34.42
C LEU A 281 66.94 -21.98 -35.71
N ARG A 282 68.10 -21.33 -35.71
CA ARG A 282 69.04 -21.37 -36.85
C ARG A 282 69.61 -22.77 -37.07
N SER A 283 70.03 -23.46 -36.01
CA SER A 283 70.50 -24.84 -36.08
C SER A 283 69.39 -25.82 -36.51
N LEU A 284 68.16 -25.62 -36.04
CA LEU A 284 67.00 -26.39 -36.49
C LEU A 284 66.72 -26.22 -37.99
N ARG A 285 66.89 -25.00 -38.51
CA ARG A 285 66.81 -24.72 -39.95
C ARG A 285 67.92 -25.38 -40.75
N GLU A 286 69.16 -25.30 -40.28
CA GLU A 286 70.32 -25.95 -40.92
C GLU A 286 70.17 -27.48 -40.98
N MET A 287 69.50 -28.09 -39.99
CA MET A 287 69.22 -29.53 -39.96
C MET A 287 67.92 -29.96 -40.65
N ASN A 288 67.16 -29.03 -41.24
CA ASN A 288 65.82 -29.28 -41.79
C ASN A 288 64.81 -29.87 -40.76
N LEU A 289 65.00 -29.62 -39.46
CA LEU A 289 64.17 -30.13 -38.36
C LEU A 289 63.09 -29.12 -37.89
N GLU A 290 63.03 -27.93 -38.49
CA GLU A 290 62.10 -26.85 -38.09
C GLU A 290 60.63 -27.32 -38.09
N LYS A 291 60.20 -28.06 -39.12
CA LYS A 291 58.83 -28.58 -39.22
C LYS A 291 58.51 -29.69 -38.22
N GLU A 292 59.51 -30.48 -37.79
CA GLU A 292 59.34 -31.48 -36.74
C GLU A 292 59.27 -30.83 -35.35
N TYR A 293 60.06 -29.79 -35.13
CA TYR A 293 60.04 -29.01 -33.90
C TYR A 293 58.69 -28.29 -33.70
N GLU A 294 58.16 -27.61 -34.73
CA GLU A 294 56.85 -26.95 -34.65
C GLU A 294 55.67 -27.92 -34.42
N ARG A 295 55.80 -29.17 -34.88
CA ARG A 295 54.80 -30.22 -34.62
C ARG A 295 54.87 -30.77 -33.19
N ASN A 296 56.06 -30.84 -32.61
CA ASN A 296 56.29 -31.47 -31.30
C ASN A 296 56.23 -30.48 -30.12
N VAL A 297 56.36 -29.18 -30.36
CA VAL A 297 56.24 -28.16 -29.31
C VAL A 297 54.77 -27.82 -29.10
N SER A 298 54.21 -28.35 -28.00
CA SER A 298 52.88 -27.96 -27.54
C SER A 298 52.84 -26.44 -27.26
N LYS A 299 51.82 -25.75 -27.79
CA LYS A 299 51.56 -24.31 -27.53
C LYS A 299 51.34 -23.97 -26.04
N SER A 300 51.33 -24.98 -25.16
CA SER A 300 51.19 -24.85 -23.70
C SER A 300 52.52 -24.68 -22.94
N ALA A 301 53.68 -24.78 -23.58
CA ALA A 301 54.99 -24.73 -22.91
C ALA A 301 55.52 -23.30 -22.62
N LEU A 302 54.73 -22.25 -22.91
CA LEU A 302 55.12 -20.83 -22.79
C LEU A 302 54.65 -20.15 -21.49
N VAL A 303 54.04 -20.87 -20.55
CA VAL A 303 53.55 -20.31 -19.28
C VAL A 303 54.24 -21.00 -18.08
N PRO A 304 54.89 -20.26 -17.16
CA PRO A 304 55.54 -20.83 -15.97
C PRO A 304 54.56 -21.60 -15.07
N SER A 305 54.98 -22.78 -14.60
CA SER A 305 54.20 -23.75 -13.81
C SER A 305 53.66 -23.27 -12.45
N ALA A 306 54.07 -22.08 -11.99
CA ALA A 306 53.76 -21.57 -10.65
C ALA A 306 52.34 -21.00 -10.49
N SER A 307 51.54 -20.94 -11.56
CA SER A 307 50.23 -20.27 -11.56
C SER A 307 49.03 -21.23 -11.61
N ARG A 308 49.21 -22.53 -11.32
CA ARG A 308 48.23 -23.59 -11.64
C ARG A 308 47.72 -24.50 -10.50
N GLU A 309 48.14 -24.36 -9.24
CA GLU A 309 47.66 -25.25 -8.15
C GLU A 309 46.58 -24.60 -7.26
N GLU A 310 45.34 -25.06 -7.39
CA GLU A 310 44.29 -25.02 -6.34
C GLU A 310 44.55 -26.16 -5.34
N PRO A 311 44.24 -25.99 -4.04
CA PRO A 311 44.59 -26.98 -3.01
C PRO A 311 43.84 -28.31 -3.24
N GLU A 312 44.61 -29.40 -3.31
CA GLU A 312 44.11 -30.76 -3.49
C GLU A 312 43.14 -31.21 -2.38
N ASP A 313 42.21 -32.07 -2.78
CA ASP A 313 41.11 -32.63 -2.01
C ASP A 313 41.60 -33.30 -0.69
N VAL A 314 41.19 -32.71 0.44
CA VAL A 314 41.52 -33.11 1.83
C VAL A 314 41.11 -34.56 2.15
N SER A 315 40.30 -35.18 1.30
CA SER A 315 39.83 -36.56 1.44
C SER A 315 40.92 -37.63 1.20
N SER A 316 42.04 -37.28 0.56
CA SER A 316 43.14 -38.22 0.27
C SER A 316 44.17 -38.38 1.40
N ILE A 317 44.15 -37.48 2.39
CA ILE A 317 45.18 -37.39 3.45
C ILE A 317 44.71 -38.01 4.78
N LEU A 318 43.40 -38.21 4.97
CA LEU A 318 42.86 -38.73 6.23
C LEU A 318 42.99 -40.27 6.30
N PRO A 319 43.69 -40.83 7.32
CA PRO A 319 43.80 -42.28 7.48
C PRO A 319 42.43 -42.92 7.76
N LYS A 320 42.14 -44.04 7.08
CA LYS A 320 40.83 -44.74 7.11
C LYS A 320 40.38 -45.22 8.50
N GLU A 321 41.27 -45.24 9.48
CA GLU A 321 41.05 -45.80 10.82
C GLU A 321 40.92 -44.73 11.92
N GLU A 322 40.85 -43.45 11.56
CA GLU A 322 40.70 -42.38 12.55
C GLU A 322 39.27 -42.35 13.11
N THR A 323 39.08 -42.99 14.26
CA THR A 323 37.83 -42.94 15.01
C THR A 323 37.79 -41.69 15.86
N ILE A 324 36.91 -40.76 15.52
CA ILE A 324 36.67 -39.56 16.33
C ILE A 324 35.67 -39.94 17.43
N PRO A 325 35.98 -39.78 18.73
CA PRO A 325 35.03 -40.00 19.80
C PRO A 325 33.74 -39.20 19.54
N ILE A 326 32.58 -39.82 19.79
CA ILE A 326 31.28 -39.22 19.44
C ILE A 326 31.08 -37.82 20.04
N HIS A 327 31.66 -37.54 21.21
CA HIS A 327 31.65 -36.22 21.84
C HIS A 327 32.44 -35.19 21.04
N THR A 328 33.62 -35.56 20.52
CA THR A 328 34.44 -34.71 19.66
C THR A 328 33.76 -34.46 18.32
N TYR A 329 33.15 -35.49 17.71
CA TYR A 329 32.36 -35.33 16.49
C TYR A 329 31.19 -34.37 16.69
N ARG A 330 30.42 -34.52 17.78
CA ARG A 330 29.32 -33.60 18.11
C ARG A 330 29.80 -32.17 18.32
N LEU A 331 30.98 -31.98 18.94
CA LEU A 331 31.57 -30.65 19.13
C LEU A 331 31.98 -30.03 17.79
N ILE A 332 32.65 -30.79 16.92
CA ILE A 332 33.05 -30.35 15.57
C ILE A 332 31.82 -30.03 14.73
N PHE A 333 30.79 -30.88 14.77
CA PHE A 333 29.53 -30.66 14.06
C PHE A 333 28.83 -29.37 14.54
N LYS A 334 28.72 -29.17 15.85
CA LYS A 334 28.16 -27.94 16.42
C LYS A 334 28.97 -26.70 16.01
N ASN A 335 30.30 -26.78 16.00
CA ASN A 335 31.16 -25.68 15.54
C ASN A 335 30.99 -25.43 14.03
N LYS A 336 30.82 -26.47 13.21
CA LYS A 336 30.52 -26.35 11.79
C LYS A 336 29.18 -25.64 11.57
N GLU A 337 28.14 -25.99 12.33
CA GLU A 337 26.84 -25.30 12.25
C GLU A 337 26.94 -23.83 12.68
N LEU A 338 27.67 -23.54 13.75
CA LEU A 338 27.95 -22.15 14.17
C LEU A 338 28.75 -21.38 13.12
N MET A 339 29.70 -22.03 12.45
CA MET A 339 30.47 -21.41 11.36
C MET A 339 29.59 -21.16 10.13
N ASN A 340 28.76 -22.13 9.75
CA ASN A 340 27.82 -22.00 8.62
C ASN A 340 26.83 -20.86 8.87
N THR A 341 26.24 -20.76 10.07
CA THR A 341 25.35 -19.64 10.42
C THR A 341 26.08 -18.29 10.42
N ASN A 342 27.34 -18.24 10.83
CA ASN A 342 28.17 -17.02 10.76
C ASN A 342 28.50 -16.64 9.31
N VAL A 343 28.83 -17.60 8.44
CA VAL A 343 29.06 -17.38 7.01
C VAL A 343 27.79 -16.85 6.34
N VAL A 344 26.62 -17.44 6.61
CA VAL A 344 25.33 -16.96 6.09
C VAL A 344 25.05 -15.52 6.55
N ARG A 345 25.29 -15.21 7.83
CA ARG A 345 25.14 -13.84 8.36
C ARG A 345 26.09 -12.85 7.67
N LYS A 346 27.34 -13.24 7.43
CA LYS A 346 28.32 -12.40 6.71
C LYS A 346 27.91 -12.18 5.25
N ASN A 347 27.39 -13.20 4.57
CA ASN A 347 26.90 -13.06 3.19
C ASN A 347 25.70 -12.10 3.13
N MET A 348 24.77 -12.18 4.09
CA MET A 348 23.66 -11.22 4.20
C MET A 348 24.18 -9.78 4.40
N LEU A 349 25.17 -9.58 5.28
CA LEU A 349 25.79 -8.27 5.50
C LEU A 349 26.50 -7.75 4.24
N VAL A 350 27.14 -8.62 3.45
CA VAL A 350 27.77 -8.25 2.18
C VAL A 350 26.71 -7.76 1.18
N LEU A 351 25.60 -8.48 1.04
CA LEU A 351 24.50 -8.07 0.16
C LEU A 351 23.86 -6.73 0.60
N GLU A 352 23.70 -6.52 1.91
CA GLU A 352 23.23 -5.24 2.46
C GLU A 352 24.20 -4.09 2.13
N LYS A 353 25.51 -4.32 2.27
CA LYS A 353 26.54 -3.33 1.92
C LYS A 353 26.60 -3.07 0.42
N GLU A 354 26.48 -4.08 -0.42
CA GLU A 354 26.39 -3.94 -1.87
C GLU A 354 25.16 -3.11 -2.27
N GLY A 355 24.00 -3.33 -1.62
CA GLY A 355 22.82 -2.50 -1.81
C GLY A 355 23.03 -1.03 -1.42
N VAL A 356 23.74 -0.76 -0.31
CA VAL A 356 24.12 0.60 0.09
C VAL A 356 25.08 1.24 -0.90
N ILE A 357 26.07 0.49 -1.41
CA ILE A 357 27.01 0.98 -2.43
C ILE A 357 26.25 1.36 -3.71
N GLN A 358 25.36 0.51 -4.20
CA GLN A 358 24.55 0.81 -5.39
C GLN A 358 23.67 2.04 -5.19
N ALA A 359 23.08 2.23 -4.01
CA ALA A 359 22.30 3.42 -3.69
C ALA A 359 23.16 4.70 -3.66
N LEU A 360 24.38 4.62 -3.12
CA LEU A 360 25.34 5.72 -3.12
C LEU A 360 25.84 6.04 -4.53
N GLU A 361 26.13 5.04 -5.35
CA GLU A 361 26.50 5.20 -6.76
C GLU A 361 25.38 5.87 -7.56
N ALA A 362 24.13 5.44 -7.38
CA ALA A 362 22.97 6.08 -7.99
C ALA A 362 22.80 7.54 -7.55
N SER A 363 23.05 7.84 -6.28
CA SER A 363 23.04 9.22 -5.77
C SER A 363 24.18 10.06 -6.36
N LEU A 364 25.39 9.50 -6.45
CA LEU A 364 26.56 10.17 -7.01
C LEU A 364 26.36 10.47 -8.50
N MET A 365 25.77 9.53 -9.26
CA MET A 365 25.39 9.74 -10.66
C MET A 365 24.35 10.85 -10.81
N LYS A 366 23.37 10.96 -9.91
CA LYS A 366 22.42 12.08 -9.91
C LYS A 366 23.12 13.42 -9.71
N TYR A 367 24.03 13.52 -8.74
CA TYR A 367 24.79 14.76 -8.50
C TYR A 367 25.75 15.09 -9.64
N ALA A 368 26.42 14.11 -10.23
CA ALA A 368 27.28 14.30 -11.40
C ALA A 368 26.48 14.83 -12.60
N ASN A 369 25.29 14.27 -12.84
CA ASN A 369 24.39 14.75 -13.89
C ASN A 369 23.89 16.17 -13.63
N ALA A 370 23.53 16.49 -12.39
CA ALA A 370 23.13 17.85 -12.01
C ALA A 370 24.27 18.85 -12.23
N LEU A 371 25.48 18.52 -11.77
CA LEU A 371 26.68 19.35 -11.96
C LEU A 371 26.96 19.58 -13.45
N ASN A 372 26.92 18.53 -14.27
CA ASN A 372 27.11 18.64 -15.72
C ASN A 372 26.07 19.55 -16.38
N MET A 373 24.80 19.48 -15.95
CA MET A 373 23.75 20.39 -16.44
C MET A 373 24.01 21.84 -16.03
N THR A 374 24.39 22.10 -14.78
CA THR A 374 24.72 23.45 -14.30
C THR A 374 25.94 24.02 -15.03
N THR A 375 26.98 23.21 -15.26
CA THR A 375 28.16 23.63 -16.03
C THR A 375 27.79 24.00 -17.47
N ARG A 376 26.97 23.19 -18.15
CA ARG A 376 26.47 23.52 -19.50
C ARG A 376 25.64 24.81 -19.52
N GLN A 377 24.79 25.01 -18.52
CA GLN A 377 24.03 26.26 -18.38
C GLN A 377 24.95 27.47 -18.19
N LEU A 378 25.99 27.33 -17.38
CA LEU A 378 26.97 28.39 -17.13
C LEU A 378 27.80 28.70 -18.39
N GLU A 379 28.23 27.67 -19.13
CA GLU A 379 28.91 27.83 -20.42
C GLU A 379 28.02 28.53 -21.45
N ASN A 380 26.75 28.12 -21.58
CA ASN A 380 25.79 28.77 -22.48
C ASN A 380 25.55 30.24 -22.09
N MET A 381 25.40 30.54 -20.79
CA MET A 381 25.28 31.92 -20.31
C MET A 381 26.54 32.74 -20.62
N LYS A 382 27.74 32.16 -20.43
CA LYS A 382 29.01 32.82 -20.73
C LYS A 382 29.15 33.12 -22.22
N ILE A 383 28.75 32.19 -23.09
CA ILE A 383 28.75 32.36 -24.54
C ILE A 383 27.77 33.48 -24.93
N ASN A 384 26.52 33.43 -24.45
CA ASN A 384 25.51 34.45 -24.74
C ASN A 384 25.95 35.85 -24.27
N LYS A 385 26.50 35.96 -23.05
CA LYS A 385 27.04 37.23 -22.54
C LYS A 385 28.25 37.72 -23.34
N GLY A 386 29.07 36.80 -23.85
CA GLY A 386 30.16 37.13 -24.78
C GLY A 386 29.65 37.72 -26.10
N PHE A 387 28.58 37.16 -26.67
CA PHE A 387 27.93 37.70 -27.86
C PHE A 387 27.32 39.08 -27.60
N GLU A 388 26.52 39.24 -26.53
CA GLU A 388 25.92 40.52 -26.15
C GLU A 388 26.99 41.62 -25.94
N MET A 389 28.10 41.29 -25.27
CA MET A 389 29.21 42.24 -25.07
C MET A 389 29.88 42.61 -26.39
N THR A 390 30.03 41.65 -27.31
CA THR A 390 30.62 41.89 -28.63
C THR A 390 29.71 42.81 -29.47
N GLU A 391 28.41 42.57 -29.47
CA GLU A 391 27.42 43.43 -30.12
C GLU A 391 27.46 44.85 -29.56
N LEU A 392 27.44 45.00 -28.23
CA LEU A 392 27.53 46.30 -27.56
C LEU A 392 28.84 47.04 -27.90
N MET A 393 29.97 46.33 -27.98
CA MET A 393 31.25 46.91 -28.38
C MET A 393 31.21 47.42 -29.82
N VAL A 394 30.59 46.69 -30.74
CA VAL A 394 30.43 47.11 -32.14
C VAL A 394 29.53 48.35 -32.23
N GLU A 395 28.41 48.37 -31.50
CA GLU A 395 27.53 49.54 -31.43
C GLU A 395 28.25 50.77 -30.89
N LEU A 396 29.00 50.62 -29.80
CA LEU A 396 29.76 51.72 -29.18
C LEU A 396 30.84 52.25 -30.13
N GLN A 397 31.55 51.36 -30.85
CA GLN A 397 32.52 51.76 -31.87
C GLN A 397 31.86 52.51 -33.03
N GLN A 398 30.68 52.07 -33.48
CA GLN A 398 29.94 52.74 -34.53
C GLN A 398 29.44 54.12 -34.09
N GLN A 399 28.94 54.25 -32.86
CA GLN A 399 28.57 55.55 -32.27
C GLN A 399 29.79 56.48 -32.17
N HIS A 400 30.94 55.98 -31.72
CA HIS A 400 32.17 56.75 -31.65
C HIS A 400 32.60 57.27 -33.04
N LYS A 401 32.53 56.42 -34.07
CA LYS A 401 32.81 56.81 -35.45
C LYS A 401 31.83 57.88 -35.97
N ASN A 402 30.54 57.76 -35.64
CA ASN A 402 29.53 58.75 -36.00
C ASN A 402 29.81 60.11 -35.31
N TYR A 403 30.18 60.11 -34.02
CA TYR A 403 30.53 61.34 -33.31
C TYR A 403 31.78 62.02 -33.89
N LEU A 404 32.80 61.26 -34.27
CA LEU A 404 33.97 61.82 -34.95
C LEU A 404 33.61 62.48 -36.28
N GLN A 405 32.73 61.86 -37.07
CA GLN A 405 32.24 62.45 -38.32
C GLN A 405 31.43 63.73 -38.09
N GLN A 406 30.57 63.77 -37.08
CA GLN A 406 29.82 64.98 -36.69
C GLN A 406 30.76 66.11 -36.24
N LEU A 407 31.79 65.77 -35.45
CA LEU A 407 32.78 66.74 -34.97
C LEU A 407 33.58 67.31 -36.14
N GLU A 408 33.96 66.48 -37.11
CA GLU A 408 34.62 66.93 -38.35
C GLU A 408 33.72 67.85 -39.18
N GLN A 409 32.43 67.52 -39.34
CA GLN A 409 31.45 68.37 -40.02
C GLN A 409 31.32 69.74 -39.34
N ILE A 410 31.14 69.76 -38.01
CA ILE A 410 31.06 71.01 -37.22
C ILE A 410 32.35 71.81 -37.37
N MET A 411 33.51 71.17 -37.36
CA MET A 411 34.79 71.86 -37.59
C MET A 411 34.86 72.47 -38.99
N GLN A 412 34.40 71.77 -40.03
CA GLN A 412 34.35 72.29 -41.39
C GLN A 412 33.39 73.48 -41.51
N GLU A 413 32.20 73.40 -40.90
CA GLU A 413 31.23 74.50 -40.84
C GLU A 413 31.78 75.71 -40.08
N ASN A 414 32.40 75.49 -38.91
CA ASN A 414 33.04 76.54 -38.13
C ASN A 414 34.14 77.25 -38.94
N ASN A 415 34.93 76.48 -39.70
CA ASN A 415 35.93 77.03 -40.60
C ASN A 415 35.32 77.80 -41.78
N LYS A 416 34.19 77.35 -42.36
CA LYS A 416 33.45 78.08 -43.41
C LYS A 416 32.88 79.40 -42.86
N LEU A 417 32.25 79.36 -41.68
CA LEU A 417 31.69 80.54 -41.01
C LEU A 417 32.78 81.55 -40.66
N LYS A 418 33.92 81.11 -40.11
CA LYS A 418 35.09 81.97 -39.90
C LYS A 418 35.53 82.63 -41.20
N LYS A 419 35.65 81.88 -42.30
CA LYS A 419 36.00 82.44 -43.62
C LYS A 419 34.97 83.45 -44.15
N GLN A 420 33.67 83.24 -43.91
CA GLN A 420 32.63 84.22 -44.26
C GLN A 420 32.75 85.50 -43.42
N LEU A 421 32.97 85.37 -42.11
CA LEU A 421 33.17 86.48 -41.18
C LEU A 421 34.37 87.37 -41.57
N TYR A 422 35.44 86.78 -42.10
CA TYR A 422 36.60 87.52 -42.64
C TYR A 422 36.36 88.12 -44.03
N ARG A 423 35.37 87.62 -44.80
CA ARG A 423 35.03 88.09 -46.16
C ARG A 423 33.90 89.11 -46.20
N THR A 424 33.18 89.32 -45.10
CA THR A 424 32.18 90.38 -44.97
C THR A 424 32.80 91.59 -44.28
N PRO A 425 33.42 92.53 -45.02
CA PRO A 425 33.75 93.82 -44.45
C PRO A 425 32.43 94.58 -44.22
N GLN A 426 32.36 95.33 -43.12
CA GLN A 426 31.30 96.28 -42.75
C GLN A 426 30.06 95.71 -42.04
N LEU A 427 30.17 95.63 -40.71
CA LEU A 427 29.21 96.19 -39.74
C LEU A 427 29.85 96.10 -38.33
N ARG A 428 31.01 96.76 -38.16
CA ARG A 428 31.62 97.02 -36.82
C ARG A 428 31.32 98.43 -36.34
N THR A 429 30.13 98.92 -36.67
CA THR A 429 29.41 99.96 -35.95
C THR A 429 28.11 99.30 -35.48
N LEU A 430 27.71 99.51 -34.23
CA LEU A 430 26.47 99.02 -33.61
C LEU A 430 26.52 97.75 -32.74
N ILE A 431 27.57 97.49 -31.97
CA ILE A 431 27.40 96.79 -30.68
C ILE A 431 28.29 97.45 -29.63
N LYS A 432 27.98 98.73 -29.35
CA LYS A 432 28.38 99.44 -28.13
C LYS A 432 27.17 99.78 -27.25
N ASN A 433 26.00 99.21 -27.53
CA ASN A 433 24.75 99.40 -26.78
C ASN A 433 23.87 98.13 -26.85
N ARG A 434 24.17 97.14 -26.00
CA ARG A 434 23.19 96.29 -25.30
C ARG A 434 23.91 95.39 -24.32
#